data_AF-A0A948MRD8-F1
#
_entry.id   AF-A0A948MRD8-F1
#
_cell.length_a   1.000
_cell.length_b   1.000
_cell.length_c   1.000
_cell.angle_alpha   90.00
_cell.angle_beta   90.00
_cell.angle_gamma   90.00
#
_symmetry.space_group_name_H-M   'P 1'
#
loop_
_entity.id
_entity.type
_entity.pdbx_description
1 polymer ?
#
loop_
_entity_poly.entity_id
_entity_poly.type
_entity_poly.pdbx_seq_one_letter_code
_entity_poly.pdbx_strand_id
1 'polypeptide(L)'
;MSDVDLSALRTALNDWAYLIVHNNGAEGVYLFGSLVYRDGEQFTSLSDVDLVVKFGTGMNALERATWVKELFSRKEQLEITLLGLLQRRTVEPFASVIAVTQTEISLDVQKENQPSFYSSNIFIDLLHNTQMHGLPDAASSAPCDRLLAGSLSMTQKMRHQFLGVGANKRTVLQPFDGEDRVPKSVMRAAAMARRLADHSLGLGAEYDTRLGLNYLTGYLLDHEKDDQQLDTLHQLISERLGARGKGGPISPFNQLLLAEIVFDLAISAHTGGSATLTGSTPSISPELAPDSICKAIGITSPSLEPLPTHEEPDHADSAAAETKKNETEPPLPSLKSTTSLSFFWERFQQAFPGVREITWFEDTADAIDRLARLLQPPLMFSDAAPIWWWRDGNLDIQSFEEIEESVVLINHDEIKVRRIAAAPGNNYKRNFVYVEADAREPTNLYKADENWLKERIKRSGYAAEEYGLYAGAHAFSRSEFDDGGTYIDGKYVDTTRNSTLRVRYLTPYNFIIAPQDSPINNVDFDSALVRYMNRALTEDPKLVIEELSEEVAALPLRRFA
;
A
#
# COMPACT_ATOMS: atom_id res chain seq x y z
N MET A 1 -23.48 -1.87 27.89
CA MET A 1 -23.28 -1.21 26.60
C MET A 1 -24.66 -0.80 26.13
N SER A 2 -24.89 0.46 25.75
CA SER A 2 -26.17 0.84 25.14
C SER A 2 -26.27 0.10 23.81
N ASP A 3 -27.40 -0.58 23.57
CA ASP A 3 -27.71 -1.09 22.24
C ASP A 3 -27.75 0.10 21.29
N VAL A 4 -26.94 0.04 20.23
CA VAL A 4 -26.97 1.04 19.18
C VAL A 4 -28.33 0.93 18.49
N ASP A 5 -29.06 2.04 18.40
CA ASP A 5 -30.31 2.08 17.64
C ASP A 5 -29.99 2.06 16.14
N LEU A 6 -29.87 0.86 15.58
CA LEU A 6 -29.57 0.65 14.16
C LEU A 6 -30.65 1.26 13.26
N SER A 7 -31.90 1.37 13.71
CA SER A 7 -32.98 2.00 12.96
C SER A 7 -32.78 3.51 12.86
N ALA A 8 -32.46 4.17 13.98
CA ALA A 8 -32.17 5.60 14.00
C ALA A 8 -30.91 5.92 13.19
N LEU A 9 -29.87 5.08 13.32
CA LEU A 9 -28.64 5.18 12.53
C LEU A 9 -28.93 5.07 11.04
N ARG A 10 -29.69 4.05 10.64
CA ARG A 10 -30.07 3.85 9.23
C ARG A 10 -30.87 5.02 8.67
N THR A 11 -31.79 5.57 9.46
CA THR A 11 -32.58 6.75 9.09
C THR A 11 -31.67 7.95 8.84
N ALA A 12 -30.73 8.24 9.75
CA ALA A 12 -29.79 9.33 9.59
C ALA A 12 -28.89 9.18 8.35
N LEU A 13 -28.47 7.95 8.03
CA LEU A 13 -27.67 7.67 6.84
C LEU A 13 -28.48 7.85 5.56
N ASN A 14 -29.74 7.41 5.53
CA ASN A 14 -30.64 7.62 4.40
C ASN A 14 -30.94 9.11 4.16
N ASP A 15 -31.20 9.87 5.23
CA ASP A 15 -31.43 11.32 5.15
C ASP A 15 -30.19 12.06 4.62
N TRP A 16 -29.00 11.66 5.11
CA TRP A 16 -27.74 12.20 4.61
C TRP A 16 -27.53 11.85 3.13
N ALA A 17 -27.74 10.59 2.74
CA ALA A 17 -27.63 10.14 1.36
C ALA A 17 -28.58 10.91 0.42
N TYR A 18 -29.84 11.11 0.86
CA TYR A 18 -30.81 11.90 0.12
C TYR A 18 -30.31 13.32 -0.12
N LEU A 19 -29.74 13.96 0.89
CA LEU A 19 -29.19 15.31 0.80
C LEU A 19 -28.00 15.37 -0.16
N ILE A 20 -27.08 14.39 -0.11
CA ILE A 20 -25.92 14.34 -1.02
C ILE A 20 -26.36 14.16 -2.48
N VAL A 21 -27.34 13.30 -2.75
CA VAL A 21 -27.81 13.08 -4.12
C VAL A 21 -28.57 14.29 -4.66
N HIS A 22 -29.54 14.82 -3.91
CA HIS A 22 -30.42 15.87 -4.43
C HIS A 22 -29.82 17.28 -4.37
N ASN A 23 -28.94 17.54 -3.41
CA ASN A 23 -28.39 18.89 -3.21
C ASN A 23 -26.93 19.03 -3.64
N ASN A 24 -26.17 17.93 -3.68
CA ASN A 24 -24.80 17.93 -4.16
C ASN A 24 -24.67 17.25 -5.54
N GLY A 25 -25.67 16.54 -6.04
CA GLY A 25 -25.62 15.94 -7.39
C GLY A 25 -24.78 14.67 -7.47
N ALA A 26 -24.65 13.91 -6.37
CA ALA A 26 -24.12 12.55 -6.44
C ALA A 26 -25.07 11.64 -7.22
N GLU A 27 -24.52 10.63 -7.90
CA GLU A 27 -25.33 9.62 -8.60
C GLU A 27 -25.78 8.49 -7.68
N GLY A 28 -25.15 8.34 -6.51
CA GLY A 28 -25.52 7.32 -5.54
C GLY A 28 -24.69 7.39 -4.26
N VAL A 29 -25.25 6.86 -3.18
CA VAL A 29 -24.56 6.70 -1.89
C VAL A 29 -24.81 5.28 -1.40
N TYR A 30 -23.74 4.57 -1.11
CA TYR A 30 -23.75 3.16 -0.80
C TYR A 30 -23.07 2.90 0.53
N LEU A 31 -23.74 2.17 1.41
CA LEU A 31 -23.19 1.68 2.67
C LEU A 31 -22.46 0.36 2.43
N PHE A 32 -21.35 0.13 3.11
CA PHE A 32 -20.64 -1.16 3.13
C PHE A 32 -20.01 -1.43 4.50
N GLY A 33 -19.20 -2.48 4.61
CA GLY A 33 -18.46 -2.80 5.83
C GLY A 33 -19.33 -3.40 6.92
N SER A 34 -18.98 -3.13 8.18
CA SER A 34 -19.56 -3.80 9.36
C SER A 34 -21.06 -3.57 9.55
N LEU A 35 -21.62 -2.47 9.03
CA LEU A 35 -23.08 -2.20 9.03
C LEU A 35 -23.87 -3.04 8.03
N VAL A 36 -23.20 -3.60 7.02
CA VAL A 36 -23.82 -4.41 5.96
C VAL A 36 -23.53 -5.88 6.20
N TYR A 37 -22.34 -6.20 6.69
CA TYR A 37 -21.94 -7.56 6.97
C TYR A 37 -22.86 -8.19 8.02
N ARG A 38 -23.54 -9.27 7.63
CA ARG A 38 -24.51 -10.01 8.48
C ARG A 38 -25.56 -9.10 9.12
N ASP A 39 -26.14 -8.21 8.31
CA ASP A 39 -27.21 -7.29 8.74
C ASP A 39 -26.80 -6.41 9.94
N GLY A 40 -25.50 -6.09 10.06
CA GLY A 40 -24.98 -5.25 11.13
C GLY A 40 -24.71 -5.97 12.45
N GLU A 41 -24.71 -7.32 12.48
CA GLU A 41 -24.46 -8.11 13.70
C GLU A 41 -23.13 -7.76 14.40
N GLN A 42 -22.11 -7.36 13.62
CA GLN A 42 -20.79 -6.97 14.12
C GLN A 42 -20.63 -5.46 14.32
N PHE A 43 -21.68 -4.68 14.05
CA PHE A 43 -21.63 -3.24 14.24
C PHE A 43 -21.79 -2.90 15.71
N THR A 44 -20.84 -2.14 16.24
CA THR A 44 -20.84 -1.67 17.62
C THR A 44 -20.73 -0.15 17.64
N SER A 45 -20.91 0.46 18.81
CA SER A 45 -20.63 1.88 19.00
C SER A 45 -19.18 2.26 18.75
N LEU A 46 -18.25 1.30 18.54
CA LEU A 46 -16.84 1.52 18.19
C LEU A 46 -16.54 1.25 16.70
N SER A 47 -17.46 0.65 15.95
CA SER A 47 -17.27 0.30 14.53
C SER A 47 -17.45 1.51 13.60
N ASP A 48 -16.59 1.70 12.63
CA ASP A 48 -16.70 2.82 11.69
C ASP A 48 -17.87 2.65 10.70
N VAL A 49 -18.36 3.78 10.20
CA VAL A 49 -19.41 3.84 9.18
C VAL A 49 -18.75 4.02 7.81
N ASP A 50 -18.84 2.99 6.97
CA ASP A 50 -18.17 2.94 5.68
C ASP A 50 -19.12 3.26 4.51
N LEU A 51 -18.81 4.31 3.75
CA LEU A 51 -19.67 4.86 2.70
C LEU A 51 -18.89 5.04 1.39
N VAL A 52 -19.50 4.65 0.28
CA VAL A 52 -19.09 5.05 -1.07
C VAL A 52 -20.05 6.10 -1.58
N VAL A 53 -19.53 7.20 -2.13
CA VAL A 53 -20.32 8.25 -2.77
C VAL A 53 -19.86 8.39 -4.21
N LYS A 54 -20.79 8.20 -5.15
CA LYS A 54 -20.51 8.25 -6.58
C LYS A 54 -20.67 9.67 -7.12
N PHE A 55 -19.63 10.21 -7.74
CA PHE A 55 -19.69 11.52 -8.43
C PHE A 55 -20.75 11.53 -9.53
N GLY A 56 -21.23 12.74 -9.85
CA GLY A 56 -21.87 12.99 -11.14
C GLY A 56 -20.89 12.82 -12.31
N THR A 57 -21.41 12.40 -13.45
CA THR A 57 -20.65 12.26 -14.69
C THR A 57 -20.18 13.60 -15.27
N GLY A 58 -19.07 13.57 -16.01
CA GLY A 58 -18.61 14.70 -16.84
C GLY A 58 -17.87 15.83 -16.11
N MET A 59 -17.58 15.70 -14.82
CA MET A 59 -16.85 16.72 -14.07
C MET A 59 -15.36 16.73 -14.40
N ASN A 60 -14.77 17.91 -14.59
CA ASN A 60 -13.32 18.13 -14.67
C ASN A 60 -12.65 18.16 -13.28
N ALA A 61 -11.33 18.29 -13.24
CA ALA A 61 -10.55 18.31 -12.01
C ALA A 61 -11.00 19.36 -10.98
N LEU A 62 -11.26 20.60 -11.41
CA LEU A 62 -11.67 21.68 -10.52
C LEU A 62 -13.09 21.48 -10.01
N GLU A 63 -14.00 21.02 -10.87
CA GLU A 63 -15.37 20.69 -10.51
C GLU A 63 -15.40 19.57 -9.48
N ARG A 64 -14.64 18.48 -9.68
CA ARG A 64 -14.53 17.39 -8.69
C ARG A 64 -13.92 17.86 -7.38
N ALA A 65 -12.84 18.64 -7.41
CA ALA A 65 -12.22 19.16 -6.19
C ALA A 65 -13.19 20.06 -5.39
N THR A 66 -13.92 20.93 -6.09
CA THR A 66 -14.93 21.82 -5.50
C THR A 66 -16.09 21.01 -4.93
N TRP A 67 -16.55 20.00 -5.66
CA TRP A 67 -17.60 19.09 -5.21
C TRP A 67 -17.20 18.35 -3.93
N VAL A 68 -15.97 17.82 -3.85
CA VAL A 68 -15.45 17.16 -2.64
C VAL A 68 -15.33 18.15 -1.47
N LYS A 69 -14.99 19.41 -1.74
CA LYS A 69 -15.00 20.49 -0.73
C LYS A 69 -16.40 20.77 -0.19
N GLU A 70 -17.43 20.70 -1.02
CA GLU A 70 -18.81 20.82 -0.55
C GLU A 70 -19.23 19.58 0.26
N LEU A 71 -18.87 18.39 -0.21
CA LEU A 71 -19.11 17.12 0.50
C LEU A 71 -18.46 17.12 1.89
N PHE A 72 -17.26 17.71 2.05
CA PHE A 72 -16.59 17.84 3.34
C PHE A 72 -17.49 18.47 4.41
N SER A 73 -18.19 19.56 4.07
CA SER A 73 -19.08 20.25 5.01
C SER A 73 -20.30 19.40 5.37
N ARG A 74 -20.76 18.55 4.46
CA ARG A 74 -21.85 17.60 4.71
C ARG A 74 -21.40 16.43 5.56
N LYS A 75 -20.17 15.95 5.35
CA LYS A 75 -19.58 14.90 6.17
C LYS A 75 -19.33 15.38 7.60
N GLU A 76 -18.92 16.62 7.80
CA GLU A 76 -18.81 17.22 9.14
C GLU A 76 -20.13 17.13 9.91
N GLN A 77 -21.26 17.44 9.25
CA GLN A 77 -22.60 17.31 9.85
C GLN A 77 -22.98 15.85 10.13
N LEU A 78 -22.58 14.93 9.25
CA LEU A 78 -22.76 13.50 9.48
C LEU A 78 -22.01 13.05 10.73
N GLU A 79 -20.74 13.41 10.89
CA GLU A 79 -19.92 13.07 12.06
C GLU A 79 -20.56 13.56 13.37
N ILE A 80 -21.10 14.77 13.40
CA ILE A 80 -21.83 15.31 14.56
C ILE A 80 -23.08 14.47 14.86
N THR A 81 -23.84 14.10 13.81
CA THR A 81 -25.04 13.29 13.95
C THR A 81 -24.71 11.90 14.48
N LEU A 82 -23.70 11.26 13.91
CA LEU A 82 -23.24 9.94 14.32
C LEU A 82 -22.62 9.95 15.72
N LEU A 83 -21.95 11.04 16.14
CA LEU A 83 -21.41 11.18 17.50
C LEU A 83 -22.52 11.06 18.55
N GLY A 84 -23.67 11.69 18.30
CA GLY A 84 -24.84 11.62 19.15
C GLY A 84 -25.49 10.23 19.17
N LEU A 85 -25.68 9.63 18.00
CA LEU A 85 -26.33 8.33 17.85
C LEU A 85 -25.48 7.18 18.42
N LEU A 86 -24.17 7.19 18.17
CA LEU A 86 -23.24 6.17 18.66
C LEU A 86 -22.74 6.45 20.08
N GLN A 87 -23.10 7.59 20.67
CA GLN A 87 -22.70 8.03 22.01
C GLN A 87 -21.17 7.99 22.23
N ARG A 88 -20.40 8.26 21.17
CA ARG A 88 -18.93 8.21 21.22
C ARG A 88 -18.35 9.41 21.97
N ARG A 89 -17.18 9.20 22.55
CA ARG A 89 -16.33 10.25 23.15
C ARG A 89 -14.97 10.28 22.47
N THR A 90 -14.96 10.55 21.17
CA THR A 90 -13.75 10.63 20.36
C THR A 90 -13.68 11.95 19.60
N VAL A 91 -12.46 12.33 19.25
CA VAL A 91 -12.12 13.47 18.37
C VAL A 91 -11.69 13.01 16.98
N GLU A 92 -11.48 11.71 16.78
CA GLU A 92 -11.11 11.15 15.50
C GLU A 92 -12.36 10.96 14.61
N PRO A 93 -12.25 11.09 13.28
CA PRO A 93 -13.32 10.75 12.34
C PRO A 93 -13.70 9.27 12.44
N PHE A 94 -14.98 8.94 12.26
CA PHE A 94 -15.45 7.55 12.22
C PHE A 94 -16.51 7.28 11.17
N ALA A 95 -16.80 8.26 10.30
CA ALA A 95 -17.36 7.98 8.99
C ALA A 95 -16.24 7.96 7.95
N SER A 96 -16.01 6.81 7.33
CA SER A 96 -15.09 6.63 6.22
C SER A 96 -15.87 6.83 4.92
N VAL A 97 -15.65 7.96 4.24
CA VAL A 97 -16.29 8.27 2.96
C VAL A 97 -15.27 8.11 1.83
N ILE A 98 -15.63 7.33 0.81
CA ILE A 98 -14.87 7.14 -0.42
C ILE A 98 -15.65 7.79 -1.57
N ALA A 99 -15.18 8.94 -2.05
CA ALA A 99 -15.76 9.62 -3.22
C ALA A 99 -15.13 9.06 -4.51
N VAL A 100 -15.96 8.50 -5.40
CA VAL A 100 -15.51 7.68 -6.53
C VAL A 100 -16.21 8.05 -7.83
N THR A 101 -15.48 8.03 -8.93
CA THR A 101 -16.02 8.24 -10.28
C THR A 101 -16.53 6.92 -10.88
N GLN A 102 -17.39 7.00 -11.90
CA GLN A 102 -17.79 5.79 -12.66
C GLN A 102 -16.57 5.06 -13.25
N THR A 103 -15.54 5.79 -13.66
CA THR A 103 -14.32 5.20 -14.21
C THR A 103 -13.59 4.35 -13.18
N GLU A 104 -13.40 4.85 -11.95
CA GLU A 104 -12.78 4.08 -10.86
C GLU A 104 -13.57 2.81 -10.53
N ILE A 105 -14.91 2.89 -10.52
CA ILE A 105 -15.77 1.72 -10.32
C ILE A 105 -15.58 0.70 -11.45
N SER A 106 -15.62 1.16 -12.71
CA SER A 106 -15.50 0.29 -13.89
C SER A 106 -14.16 -0.42 -14.00
N LEU A 107 -13.09 0.23 -13.55
CA LEU A 107 -11.74 -0.32 -13.50
C LEU A 107 -11.45 -1.10 -12.21
N ASP A 108 -12.37 -1.04 -11.26
CA ASP A 108 -12.28 -1.59 -9.92
C ASP A 108 -11.03 -1.14 -9.12
N VAL A 109 -10.75 0.16 -9.17
CA VAL A 109 -9.55 0.74 -8.55
C VAL A 109 -9.90 1.43 -7.23
N GLN A 110 -9.42 0.87 -6.13
CA GLN A 110 -9.56 1.42 -4.79
C GLN A 110 -8.24 2.05 -4.28
N LYS A 111 -8.32 2.95 -3.30
CA LYS A 111 -7.19 3.77 -2.77
C LYS A 111 -5.97 3.00 -2.25
N GLU A 112 -6.12 1.73 -1.90
CA GLU A 112 -5.08 0.77 -1.47
C GLU A 112 -4.83 -0.32 -2.52
N ASN A 113 -5.43 -0.19 -3.71
CA ASN A 113 -5.38 -1.15 -4.79
C ASN A 113 -5.87 -2.55 -4.36
N GLN A 114 -6.83 -2.60 -3.41
CA GLN A 114 -7.47 -3.84 -3.02
C GLN A 114 -8.22 -4.41 -4.23
N PRO A 115 -7.89 -5.62 -4.69
CA PRO A 115 -8.52 -6.19 -5.87
C PRO A 115 -9.99 -6.48 -5.61
N SER A 116 -10.81 -6.27 -6.64
CA SER A 116 -12.24 -6.64 -6.62
C SER A 116 -13.08 -5.90 -5.58
N PHE A 117 -12.65 -4.71 -5.11
CA PHE A 117 -13.31 -4.01 -4.02
C PHE A 117 -14.75 -3.61 -4.37
N TYR A 118 -14.98 -2.98 -5.52
CA TYR A 118 -16.32 -2.56 -5.94
C TYR A 118 -17.11 -3.72 -6.54
N SER A 119 -16.47 -4.76 -7.08
CA SER A 119 -17.18 -5.90 -7.68
C SER A 119 -17.64 -6.96 -6.68
N SER A 120 -16.89 -7.15 -5.59
CA SER A 120 -17.06 -8.30 -4.69
C SER A 120 -17.63 -7.95 -3.32
N ASN A 121 -17.63 -6.68 -2.91
CA ASN A 121 -18.25 -6.28 -1.65
C ASN A 121 -19.78 -6.26 -1.76
N ILE A 122 -20.43 -6.44 -0.61
CA ILE A 122 -21.87 -6.21 -0.46
C ILE A 122 -22.08 -4.74 -0.11
N PHE A 123 -22.95 -4.10 -0.87
CA PHE A 123 -23.34 -2.71 -0.67
C PHE A 123 -24.82 -2.62 -0.35
N ILE A 124 -25.23 -1.57 0.35
CA ILE A 124 -26.64 -1.19 0.43
C ILE A 124 -26.79 0.22 -0.15
N ASP A 125 -27.58 0.35 -1.21
CA ASP A 125 -28.02 1.63 -1.74
C ASP A 125 -28.89 2.33 -0.70
N LEU A 126 -28.43 3.46 -0.17
CA LEU A 126 -29.11 4.20 0.89
C LEU A 126 -30.35 4.97 0.42
N LEU A 127 -30.49 5.22 -0.89
CA LEU A 127 -31.69 5.85 -1.43
C LEU A 127 -32.83 4.84 -1.58
N HIS A 128 -32.51 3.66 -2.13
CA HIS A 128 -33.51 2.65 -2.45
C HIS A 128 -33.66 1.60 -1.34
N ASN A 129 -32.76 1.58 -0.36
CA ASN A 129 -32.63 0.54 0.67
C ASN A 129 -32.54 -0.86 0.07
N THR A 130 -31.80 -0.99 -1.03
CA THR A 130 -31.59 -2.27 -1.72
C THR A 130 -30.17 -2.76 -1.50
N GLN A 131 -30.04 -4.02 -1.11
CA GLN A 131 -28.74 -4.68 -1.01
C GLN A 131 -28.29 -5.16 -2.38
N MET A 132 -27.00 -4.99 -2.66
CA MET A 132 -26.38 -5.30 -3.95
C MET A 132 -25.07 -6.04 -3.73
N HIS A 133 -24.78 -7.00 -4.61
CA HIS A 133 -23.47 -7.62 -4.70
C HIS A 133 -22.66 -6.87 -5.77
N GLY A 134 -21.69 -6.09 -5.31
CA GLY A 134 -20.95 -5.14 -6.13
C GLY A 134 -21.75 -3.90 -6.51
N LEU A 135 -21.04 -2.86 -6.93
CA LEU A 135 -21.63 -1.64 -7.50
C LEU A 135 -21.95 -1.84 -8.99
N PRO A 136 -22.93 -1.10 -9.55
CA PRO A 136 -23.21 -1.12 -10.99
C PRO A 136 -21.96 -0.86 -11.83
N ASP A 137 -21.78 -1.69 -12.86
CA ASP A 137 -20.65 -1.65 -13.80
C ASP A 137 -19.27 -1.87 -13.19
N ALA A 138 -19.17 -2.32 -11.93
CA ALA A 138 -17.90 -2.62 -11.30
C ALA A 138 -17.11 -3.70 -12.07
N ALA A 139 -15.81 -3.48 -12.23
CA ALA A 139 -14.89 -4.33 -12.98
C ALA A 139 -15.27 -4.58 -14.47
N SER A 140 -16.21 -3.82 -15.03
CA SER A 140 -16.62 -3.95 -16.45
C SER A 140 -15.50 -3.62 -17.45
N SER A 141 -14.49 -2.88 -17.01
CA SER A 141 -13.32 -2.48 -17.80
C SER A 141 -12.00 -3.01 -17.20
N ALA A 142 -12.06 -3.96 -16.28
CA ALA A 142 -10.86 -4.62 -15.75
C ALA A 142 -10.28 -5.65 -16.76
N PRO A 143 -8.95 -5.92 -16.75
CA PRO A 143 -7.94 -5.36 -15.85
C PRO A 143 -7.48 -3.95 -16.24
N CYS A 144 -7.16 -3.13 -15.24
CA CYS A 144 -6.66 -1.76 -15.40
C CYS A 144 -5.14 -1.74 -15.59
N ASP A 145 -4.62 -0.83 -16.42
CA ASP A 145 -3.18 -0.56 -16.52
C ASP A 145 -2.63 -0.12 -15.15
N ARG A 146 -1.48 -0.68 -14.73
CA ARG A 146 -0.91 -0.41 -13.40
C ARG A 146 -0.59 1.08 -13.16
N LEU A 147 -0.19 1.80 -14.20
CA LEU A 147 0.15 3.23 -14.11
C LEU A 147 -1.14 4.03 -13.92
N LEU A 148 -2.20 3.63 -14.62
CA LEU A 148 -3.51 4.27 -14.48
C LEU A 148 -4.06 3.99 -13.08
N ALA A 149 -4.06 2.73 -12.65
CA ALA A 149 -4.47 2.34 -11.32
C ALA A 149 -3.69 3.11 -10.24
N GLY A 150 -2.37 3.24 -10.37
CA GLY A 150 -1.53 4.00 -9.44
C GLY A 150 -1.92 5.48 -9.34
N SER A 151 -2.17 6.15 -10.46
CA SER A 151 -2.64 7.53 -10.49
C SER A 151 -4.03 7.68 -9.85
N LEU A 152 -4.97 6.80 -10.19
CA LEU A 152 -6.34 6.84 -9.67
C LEU A 152 -6.40 6.53 -8.16
N SER A 153 -5.69 5.50 -7.69
CA SER A 153 -5.60 5.15 -6.26
C SER A 153 -5.02 6.30 -5.43
N MET A 154 -3.99 6.98 -5.95
CA MET A 154 -3.42 8.17 -5.30
C MET A 154 -4.47 9.29 -5.15
N THR A 155 -5.21 9.60 -6.23
CA THR A 155 -6.26 10.62 -6.18
C THR A 155 -7.36 10.24 -5.18
N GLN A 156 -7.81 8.99 -5.19
CA GLN A 156 -8.82 8.51 -4.25
C GLN A 156 -8.34 8.57 -2.79
N LYS A 157 -7.05 8.26 -2.55
CA LYS A 157 -6.42 8.42 -1.23
C LYS A 157 -6.42 9.89 -0.78
N MET A 158 -6.13 10.82 -1.69
CA MET A 158 -6.17 12.26 -1.40
C MET A 158 -7.60 12.72 -1.05
N ARG A 159 -8.62 12.29 -1.81
CA ARG A 159 -10.03 12.57 -1.49
C ARG A 159 -10.40 12.05 -0.10
N HIS A 160 -10.01 10.81 0.21
CA HIS A 160 -10.29 10.19 1.50
C HIS A 160 -9.62 10.94 2.66
N GLN A 161 -8.35 11.34 2.52
CA GLN A 161 -7.65 12.14 3.52
C GLN A 161 -8.25 13.53 3.68
N PHE A 162 -8.64 14.18 2.58
CA PHE A 162 -9.31 15.48 2.61
C PHE A 162 -10.65 15.39 3.35
N LEU A 163 -11.44 14.34 3.08
CA LEU A 163 -12.70 14.06 3.78
C LEU A 163 -12.50 13.51 5.21
N GLY A 164 -11.27 13.27 5.66
CA GLY A 164 -10.99 12.88 7.03
C GLY A 164 -11.23 14.04 8.01
N VAL A 165 -12.49 14.37 8.28
CA VAL A 165 -12.91 15.38 9.25
C VAL A 165 -13.67 14.74 10.41
N GLY A 166 -13.28 15.07 11.64
CA GLY A 166 -13.98 14.66 12.85
C GLY A 166 -15.06 15.66 13.27
N ALA A 167 -15.95 15.26 14.19
CA ALA A 167 -17.04 16.12 14.68
C ALA A 167 -16.58 17.45 15.33
N ASN A 168 -15.31 17.53 15.73
CA ASN A 168 -14.67 18.72 16.29
C ASN A 168 -13.95 19.59 15.23
N LYS A 169 -14.19 19.35 13.93
CA LYS A 169 -13.55 20.02 12.80
C LYS A 169 -12.05 19.71 12.62
N ARG A 170 -11.50 18.74 13.35
CA ARG A 170 -10.12 18.29 13.13
C ARG A 170 -10.04 17.62 11.76
N THR A 171 -9.10 18.06 10.93
CA THR A 171 -8.84 17.49 9.60
C THR A 171 -7.65 16.53 9.63
N VAL A 172 -7.71 15.48 8.83
CA VAL A 172 -6.62 14.53 8.62
C VAL A 172 -5.60 15.11 7.65
N LEU A 173 -6.05 15.66 6.52
CA LEU A 173 -5.16 16.33 5.57
C LEU A 173 -4.74 17.71 6.10
N GLN A 174 -3.45 17.86 6.35
CA GLN A 174 -2.82 19.10 6.81
C GLN A 174 -2.24 19.89 5.63
N PRO A 175 -2.07 21.22 5.73
CA PRO A 175 -1.32 21.98 4.75
C PRO A 175 0.07 21.38 4.54
N PHE A 176 0.50 21.25 3.28
CA PHE A 176 1.80 20.69 2.95
C PHE A 176 2.85 21.80 2.92
N ASP A 177 3.83 21.70 3.82
CA ASP A 177 4.95 22.64 3.92
C ASP A 177 6.31 21.91 3.84
N GLY A 178 6.35 20.80 3.11
CA GLY A 178 7.58 20.01 2.94
C GLY A 178 8.62 20.71 2.06
N GLU A 179 9.84 20.14 2.04
CA GLU A 179 10.96 20.64 1.22
C GLU A 179 10.67 20.52 -0.28
N ASP A 180 9.93 19.47 -0.69
CA ASP A 180 9.52 19.28 -2.07
C ASP A 180 8.55 20.38 -2.54
N ARG A 181 8.51 20.63 -3.85
CA ARG A 181 7.67 21.70 -4.43
C ARG A 181 6.19 21.36 -4.34
N VAL A 182 5.86 20.08 -4.44
CA VAL A 182 4.53 19.45 -4.39
C VAL A 182 4.72 18.13 -3.62
N PRO A 183 3.70 17.55 -2.95
CA PRO A 183 3.85 16.24 -2.31
C PRO A 183 4.44 15.18 -3.26
N LYS A 184 5.44 14.42 -2.78
CA LYS A 184 6.13 13.39 -3.59
C LYS A 184 5.18 12.37 -4.22
N SER A 185 4.12 11.98 -3.51
CA SER A 185 3.08 11.07 -4.01
C SER A 185 2.33 11.63 -5.23
N VAL A 186 2.00 12.92 -5.21
CA VAL A 186 1.32 13.61 -6.31
C VAL A 186 2.25 13.73 -7.51
N MET A 187 3.52 14.10 -7.29
CA MET A 187 4.51 14.15 -8.37
C MET A 187 4.73 12.78 -9.02
N ARG A 188 4.84 11.70 -8.22
CA ARG A 188 5.01 10.34 -8.75
C ARG A 188 3.79 9.87 -9.54
N ALA A 189 2.59 10.12 -9.05
CA ALA A 189 1.36 9.79 -9.77
C ALA A 189 1.20 10.60 -11.08
N ALA A 190 1.71 11.83 -11.12
CA ALA A 190 1.81 12.60 -12.36
C ALA A 190 2.85 12.03 -13.34
N ALA A 191 3.96 11.49 -12.83
CA ALA A 191 4.97 10.82 -13.66
C ALA A 191 4.39 9.54 -14.29
N MET A 192 3.59 8.77 -13.54
CA MET A 192 2.80 7.65 -14.08
C MET A 192 1.89 8.11 -15.22
N ALA A 193 1.11 9.18 -15.01
CA ALA A 193 0.24 9.77 -16.04
C ALA A 193 1.04 10.23 -17.28
N ARG A 194 2.22 10.82 -17.08
CA ARG A 194 3.09 11.23 -18.19
C ARG A 194 3.62 10.03 -18.97
N ARG A 195 3.99 8.95 -18.26
CA ARG A 195 4.48 7.71 -18.86
C ARG A 195 3.39 6.99 -19.65
N LEU A 196 2.15 7.03 -19.17
CA LEU A 196 0.96 6.59 -19.92
C LEU A 196 0.79 7.38 -21.22
N ALA A 197 1.01 8.70 -21.18
CA ALA A 197 0.81 9.57 -22.35
C ALA A 197 1.92 9.44 -23.39
N ASP A 198 3.13 9.05 -22.97
CA ASP A 198 4.32 9.01 -23.82
C ASP A 198 5.03 7.66 -23.67
N HIS A 199 4.66 6.73 -24.55
CA HIS A 199 5.23 5.39 -24.58
C HIS A 199 6.72 5.36 -24.98
N SER A 200 7.28 6.47 -25.50
CA SER A 200 8.70 6.56 -25.85
C SER A 200 9.63 6.73 -24.65
N LEU A 201 9.09 7.19 -23.52
CA LEU A 201 9.84 7.28 -22.27
C LEU A 201 10.34 5.90 -21.83
N GLY A 202 11.49 5.84 -21.16
CA GLY A 202 12.02 4.57 -20.66
C GLY A 202 11.14 3.94 -19.58
N LEU A 203 11.36 2.65 -19.30
CA LEU A 203 10.90 2.06 -18.04
C LEU A 203 11.53 2.82 -16.87
N GLY A 204 10.77 3.02 -15.79
CA GLY A 204 11.21 3.78 -14.63
C GLY A 204 10.88 5.27 -14.68
N ALA A 205 10.51 5.82 -15.85
CA ALA A 205 10.07 7.21 -15.96
C ALA A 205 8.81 7.50 -15.13
N GLU A 206 7.97 6.50 -14.87
CA GLU A 206 6.84 6.58 -13.95
C GLU A 206 7.21 6.87 -12.49
N TYR A 207 8.49 6.75 -12.11
CA TYR A 207 9.01 7.09 -10.78
C TYR A 207 9.76 8.42 -10.75
N ASP A 208 10.05 9.04 -11.90
CA ASP A 208 10.75 10.33 -11.99
C ASP A 208 9.83 11.46 -11.50
N THR A 209 10.00 11.87 -10.24
CA THR A 209 9.20 12.94 -9.63
C THR A 209 9.41 14.30 -10.29
N ARG A 210 10.56 14.54 -10.92
CA ARG A 210 10.82 15.76 -11.69
C ARG A 210 10.03 15.74 -12.99
N LEU A 211 9.95 14.58 -13.67
CA LEU A 211 9.09 14.42 -14.84
C LEU A 211 7.62 14.71 -14.48
N GLY A 212 7.13 14.15 -13.38
CA GLY A 212 5.77 14.39 -12.91
C GLY A 212 5.51 15.83 -12.51
N LEU A 213 6.47 16.47 -11.82
CA LEU A 213 6.39 17.91 -11.48
C LEU A 213 6.30 18.77 -12.73
N ASN A 214 7.15 18.52 -13.73
CA ASN A 214 7.14 19.24 -15.00
C ASN A 214 5.82 19.05 -15.77
N TYR A 215 5.24 17.85 -15.71
CA TYR A 215 3.97 17.57 -16.38
C TYR A 215 2.81 18.32 -15.72
N LEU A 216 2.79 18.36 -14.38
CA LEU A 216 1.81 19.13 -13.61
C LEU A 216 1.94 20.64 -13.84
N THR A 217 3.17 21.16 -13.84
CA THR A 217 3.39 22.61 -14.04
C THR A 217 3.08 23.04 -15.46
N GLY A 218 3.37 22.18 -16.46
CA GLY A 218 2.93 22.37 -17.84
C GLY A 218 1.41 22.48 -17.93
N TYR A 219 0.67 21.54 -17.32
CA TYR A 219 -0.78 21.61 -17.25
C TYR A 219 -1.27 22.92 -16.59
N LEU A 220 -0.71 23.29 -15.43
CA LEU A 220 -1.12 24.50 -14.72
C LEU A 220 -0.86 25.77 -15.54
N LEU A 221 0.27 25.84 -16.26
CA LEU A 221 0.59 26.95 -17.14
C LEU A 221 -0.39 27.05 -18.32
N ASP A 222 -0.73 25.92 -18.93
CA ASP A 222 -1.65 25.88 -20.07
C ASP A 222 -3.09 26.28 -19.67
N HIS A 223 -3.47 26.06 -18.42
CA HIS A 223 -4.82 26.30 -17.90
C HIS A 223 -4.91 27.46 -16.89
N GLU A 224 -3.85 28.25 -16.72
CA GLU A 224 -3.83 29.37 -15.75
C GLU A 224 -4.90 30.43 -16.05
N LYS A 225 -5.34 30.53 -17.31
CA LYS A 225 -6.33 31.52 -17.76
C LYS A 225 -7.76 31.01 -17.71
N ASP A 226 -7.95 29.73 -17.46
CA ASP A 226 -9.26 29.08 -17.53
C ASP A 226 -10.06 29.34 -16.26
N ASP A 227 -9.40 29.43 -15.11
CA ASP A 227 -10.04 29.70 -13.82
C ASP A 227 -9.09 30.36 -12.81
N GLN A 228 -9.63 31.24 -11.95
CA GLN A 228 -8.87 31.95 -10.93
C GLN A 228 -8.20 31.02 -9.89
N GLN A 229 -8.80 29.88 -9.57
CA GLN A 229 -8.21 28.89 -8.66
C GLN A 229 -6.99 28.21 -9.29
N LEU A 230 -7.05 27.92 -10.60
CA LEU A 230 -5.92 27.36 -11.34
C LEU A 230 -4.79 28.38 -11.47
N ASP A 231 -5.09 29.65 -11.75
CA ASP A 231 -4.12 30.75 -11.72
C ASP A 231 -3.43 30.87 -10.35
N THR A 232 -4.22 30.88 -9.27
CA THR A 232 -3.71 30.98 -7.91
C THR A 232 -2.83 29.78 -7.55
N LEU A 233 -3.23 28.57 -7.95
CA LEU A 233 -2.44 27.35 -7.76
C LEU A 233 -1.14 27.39 -8.59
N HIS A 234 -1.21 27.82 -9.85
CA HIS A 234 -0.06 28.00 -10.71
C HIS A 234 0.95 28.98 -10.10
N GLN A 235 0.49 30.15 -9.64
CA GLN A 235 1.35 31.14 -8.98
C GLN A 235 2.02 30.54 -7.73
N LEU A 236 1.26 29.84 -6.87
CA LEU A 236 1.80 29.21 -5.67
C LEU A 236 2.91 28.18 -6.01
N ILE A 237 2.67 27.31 -6.99
CA ILE A 237 3.66 26.30 -7.39
C ILE A 237 4.87 26.95 -8.05
N SER A 238 4.67 27.99 -8.86
CA SER A 238 5.75 28.78 -9.48
C SER A 238 6.63 29.47 -8.45
N GLU A 239 6.06 30.07 -7.40
CA GLU A 239 6.82 30.63 -6.29
C GLU A 239 7.61 29.54 -5.56
N ARG A 240 6.99 28.38 -5.30
CA ARG A 240 7.69 27.23 -4.72
C ARG A 240 8.83 26.75 -5.62
N LEU A 241 8.74 26.87 -6.94
CA LEU A 241 9.81 26.55 -7.90
C LEU A 241 10.96 27.58 -7.94
N GLY A 242 10.83 28.71 -7.25
CA GLY A 242 11.84 29.76 -7.19
C GLY A 242 11.52 31.02 -7.99
N ALA A 243 10.28 31.18 -8.48
CA ALA A 243 9.81 32.46 -8.99
C ALA A 243 9.74 33.53 -7.87
N ARG A 244 9.57 34.81 -8.24
CA ARG A 244 9.46 35.90 -7.27
C ARG A 244 8.22 35.73 -6.40
N GLY A 245 8.43 35.61 -5.10
CA GLY A 245 7.38 35.44 -4.09
C GLY A 245 7.96 34.81 -2.84
N LYS A 246 7.13 34.57 -1.82
CA LYS A 246 7.61 33.86 -0.62
C LYS A 246 7.46 32.35 -0.76
N GLY A 247 6.56 31.88 -1.64
CA GLY A 247 6.05 30.52 -1.56
C GLY A 247 5.35 30.30 -0.21
N GLY A 248 4.41 29.36 -0.17
CA GLY A 248 3.72 29.04 1.08
C GLY A 248 3.29 27.58 1.13
N PRO A 249 2.74 27.14 2.26
CA PRO A 249 2.17 25.81 2.38
C PRO A 249 1.07 25.60 1.33
N ILE A 250 1.03 24.41 0.73
CA ILE A 250 -0.06 24.03 -0.17
C ILE A 250 -1.26 23.64 0.69
N SER A 251 -2.34 24.41 0.58
CA SER A 251 -3.57 24.16 1.35
C SER A 251 -4.12 22.75 1.07
N PRO A 252 -4.89 22.14 1.99
CA PRO A 252 -5.54 20.86 1.75
C PRO A 252 -6.39 20.84 0.46
N PHE A 253 -7.06 21.96 0.14
CA PHE A 253 -7.83 22.07 -1.10
C PHE A 253 -6.93 22.08 -2.34
N ASN A 254 -5.81 22.80 -2.29
CA ASN A 254 -4.86 22.82 -3.41
C ASN A 254 -4.16 21.46 -3.60
N GLN A 255 -3.91 20.72 -2.52
CA GLN A 255 -3.42 19.33 -2.61
C GLN A 255 -4.44 18.41 -3.28
N LEU A 256 -5.72 18.54 -2.91
CA LEU A 256 -6.81 17.83 -3.56
C LEU A 256 -6.92 18.19 -5.05
N LEU A 257 -6.88 19.49 -5.38
CA LEU A 257 -6.96 19.95 -6.77
C LEU A 257 -5.81 19.42 -7.62
N LEU A 258 -4.57 19.41 -7.10
CA LEU A 258 -3.43 18.79 -7.79
C LEU A 258 -3.67 17.29 -8.04
N ALA A 259 -4.24 16.57 -7.08
CA ALA A 259 -4.56 15.16 -7.24
C ALA A 259 -5.68 14.91 -8.27
N GLU A 260 -6.68 15.79 -8.34
CA GLU A 260 -7.72 15.73 -9.39
C GLU A 260 -7.18 16.05 -10.78
N ILE A 261 -6.20 16.96 -10.89
CA ILE A 261 -5.49 17.21 -12.15
C ILE A 261 -4.74 15.95 -12.60
N VAL A 262 -4.05 15.26 -11.68
CA VAL A 262 -3.39 13.97 -12.00
C VAL A 262 -4.39 12.95 -12.51
N PHE A 263 -5.60 12.89 -11.94
CA PHE A 263 -6.66 12.02 -12.43
C PHE A 263 -7.01 12.33 -13.90
N ASP A 264 -7.27 13.60 -14.23
CA ASP A 264 -7.62 13.99 -15.61
C ASP A 264 -6.48 13.71 -16.59
N LEU A 265 -5.24 13.98 -16.19
CA LEU A 265 -4.05 13.67 -16.99
C LEU A 265 -3.94 12.16 -17.27
N ALA A 266 -4.15 11.31 -16.26
CA ALA A 266 -4.06 9.86 -16.41
C ALA A 266 -5.18 9.29 -17.30
N ILE A 267 -6.41 9.77 -17.12
CA ILE A 267 -7.55 9.36 -17.96
C ILE A 267 -7.37 9.82 -19.41
N SER A 268 -6.93 11.05 -19.61
CA SER A 268 -6.66 11.60 -20.95
C SER A 268 -5.55 10.82 -21.65
N ALA A 269 -4.48 10.47 -20.93
CA ALA A 269 -3.39 9.65 -21.43
C ALA A 269 -3.87 8.25 -21.86
N HIS A 270 -4.68 7.59 -21.01
CA HIS A 270 -5.19 6.26 -21.29
C HIS A 270 -6.16 6.23 -22.47
N THR A 271 -7.08 7.19 -22.54
CA THR A 271 -8.07 7.28 -23.62
C THR A 271 -7.45 7.75 -24.95
N GLY A 272 -6.46 8.65 -24.89
CA GLY A 272 -5.71 9.13 -26.05
C GLY A 272 -4.76 8.10 -26.66
N GLY A 273 -4.24 7.15 -25.86
CA GLY A 273 -3.40 6.03 -26.35
C GLY A 273 -4.17 4.87 -26.98
N SER A 274 -5.49 4.79 -26.80
CA SER A 274 -6.33 3.68 -27.28
C SER A 274 -6.83 3.88 -28.72
N ALA A 275 -6.60 5.05 -29.34
CA ALA A 275 -6.89 5.28 -30.74
C ALA A 275 -5.73 4.77 -31.63
N THR A 276 -6.02 3.72 -32.42
CA THR A 276 -5.29 3.16 -33.58
C THR A 276 -4.24 2.04 -33.40
N LEU A 277 -4.73 0.79 -33.38
CA LEU A 277 -4.20 -0.33 -34.19
C LEU A 277 -5.30 -0.83 -35.15
N THR A 278 -5.65 -0.04 -36.17
CA THR A 278 -6.21 -0.56 -37.43
C THR A 278 -5.79 0.39 -38.55
N GLY A 279 -5.32 -0.20 -39.65
CA GLY A 279 -4.38 0.45 -40.57
C GLY A 279 -4.93 1.59 -41.42
N SER A 280 -3.99 2.41 -41.88
CA SER A 280 -3.85 2.87 -43.27
C SER A 280 -2.59 3.72 -43.33
N THR A 281 -1.60 3.28 -44.10
CA THR A 281 -0.36 4.00 -44.38
C THR A 281 -0.67 5.30 -45.14
N PRO A 282 -0.22 6.48 -44.67
CA PRO A 282 -0.07 7.64 -45.53
C PRO A 282 1.41 7.80 -45.92
N SER A 283 1.63 8.06 -47.20
CA SER A 283 2.93 8.33 -47.82
C SER A 283 3.64 9.52 -47.16
N ILE A 284 4.90 9.32 -46.79
CA ILE A 284 5.83 10.38 -46.42
C ILE A 284 6.40 10.99 -47.71
N SER A 285 6.19 12.30 -47.90
CA SER A 285 7.06 13.13 -48.74
C SER A 285 8.15 13.76 -47.86
N PRO A 286 9.42 13.82 -48.30
CA PRO A 286 10.54 14.15 -47.44
C PRO A 286 10.85 15.64 -47.51
N GLU A 287 10.74 16.36 -46.39
CA GLU A 287 11.47 17.62 -46.25
C GLU A 287 11.67 17.98 -44.78
N LEU A 288 12.87 18.48 -44.48
CA LEU A 288 13.41 18.93 -43.19
C LEU A 288 14.08 17.83 -42.33
N ALA A 289 15.30 17.50 -42.75
CA ALA A 289 16.31 16.79 -41.96
C ALA A 289 16.84 17.64 -40.78
N PRO A 290 17.41 17.00 -39.74
CA PRO A 290 17.74 17.60 -38.44
C PRO A 290 19.07 18.38 -38.41
N ASP A 291 19.49 19.02 -39.50
CA ASP A 291 20.75 19.78 -39.57
C ASP A 291 20.60 21.29 -39.32
N SER A 292 19.37 21.78 -39.08
CA SER A 292 19.11 23.22 -38.93
C SER A 292 19.22 23.75 -37.49
N ILE A 293 19.36 22.88 -36.49
CA ILE A 293 19.38 23.28 -35.06
C ILE A 293 20.83 23.45 -34.54
N CYS A 294 21.79 22.67 -35.03
CA CYS A 294 23.19 22.76 -34.58
C CYS A 294 23.93 24.02 -35.06
N LYS A 295 23.40 24.72 -36.08
CA LYS A 295 23.99 25.98 -36.60
C LYS A 295 23.58 27.23 -35.82
N ALA A 296 22.59 27.14 -34.93
CA ALA A 296 22.05 28.28 -34.18
C ALA A 296 22.73 28.55 -32.83
N ILE A 297 23.58 27.63 -32.34
CA ILE A 297 24.08 27.69 -30.94
C ILE A 297 25.62 27.67 -30.82
N GLY A 298 26.38 27.68 -31.92
CA GLY A 298 27.81 28.02 -31.89
C GLY A 298 28.71 27.13 -31.02
N ILE A 299 28.35 25.87 -30.80
CA ILE A 299 29.17 24.90 -30.06
C ILE A 299 29.83 23.96 -31.06
N THR A 300 31.15 24.05 -31.20
CA THR A 300 31.97 23.09 -31.94
C THR A 300 32.22 21.84 -31.09
N SER A 301 31.76 20.68 -31.54
CA SER A 301 32.11 19.37 -30.95
C SER A 301 33.59 19.03 -31.21
N PRO A 302 34.32 18.44 -30.24
CA PRO A 302 35.66 17.93 -30.47
C PRO A 302 35.61 16.64 -31.31
N SER A 303 36.57 16.51 -32.21
CA SER A 303 36.75 15.35 -33.09
C SER A 303 37.22 14.14 -32.28
N LEU A 304 36.45 13.05 -32.32
CA LEU A 304 36.88 11.73 -31.83
C LEU A 304 37.62 11.02 -32.96
N GLU A 305 38.92 10.80 -32.79
CA GLU A 305 39.69 9.84 -33.59
C GLU A 305 39.24 8.41 -33.26
N PRO A 306 39.30 7.47 -34.22
CA PRO A 306 38.93 6.08 -33.96
C PRO A 306 40.05 5.35 -33.22
N LEU A 307 39.71 4.77 -32.06
CA LEU A 307 40.59 3.82 -31.37
C LEU A 307 40.52 2.43 -32.03
N PRO A 308 41.64 1.68 -32.00
CA PRO A 308 41.86 0.49 -32.82
C PRO A 308 41.14 -0.75 -32.30
N THR A 309 40.77 -1.61 -33.24
CA THR A 309 40.30 -2.98 -33.04
C THR A 309 41.33 -3.81 -32.29
N HIS A 310 40.97 -4.32 -31.11
CA HIS A 310 41.67 -5.42 -30.47
C HIS A 310 40.79 -6.66 -30.44
N GLU A 311 41.39 -7.75 -30.89
CA GLU A 311 40.88 -9.11 -31.03
C GLU A 311 40.41 -9.69 -29.67
N GLU A 312 39.25 -10.33 -29.69
CA GLU A 312 38.78 -11.22 -28.62
C GLU A 312 39.67 -12.47 -28.54
N PRO A 313 40.05 -12.94 -27.33
CA PRO A 313 40.40 -14.33 -27.14
C PRO A 313 39.15 -15.13 -26.77
N ASP A 314 38.90 -16.16 -27.58
CA ASP A 314 38.06 -17.32 -27.30
C ASP A 314 38.21 -17.81 -25.85
N HIS A 315 37.11 -17.87 -25.11
CA HIS A 315 36.86 -18.97 -24.18
C HIS A 315 35.36 -19.28 -24.13
N ALA A 316 35.03 -20.34 -24.87
CA ALA A 316 33.82 -21.13 -24.70
C ALA A 316 33.76 -21.68 -23.26
N ASP A 317 32.72 -21.32 -22.52
CA ASP A 317 31.90 -22.19 -21.66
C ASP A 317 30.96 -21.33 -20.81
N SER A 318 29.76 -21.06 -21.32
CA SER A 318 28.51 -20.82 -20.55
C SER A 318 27.35 -20.54 -21.52
N ALA A 319 27.11 -21.45 -22.45
CA ALA A 319 25.89 -21.48 -23.25
C ALA A 319 24.91 -22.48 -22.63
N ALA A 320 24.40 -22.17 -21.43
CA ALA A 320 23.34 -22.94 -20.80
C ALA A 320 22.56 -22.12 -19.74
N ALA A 321 22.14 -20.89 -20.06
CA ALA A 321 21.20 -20.17 -19.19
C ALA A 321 20.36 -19.10 -19.92
N GLU A 322 19.96 -19.32 -21.17
CA GLU A 322 19.00 -18.43 -21.84
C GLU A 322 17.96 -19.23 -22.62
N THR A 323 16.92 -19.68 -21.90
CA THR A 323 15.52 -19.70 -22.36
C THR A 323 14.62 -20.20 -21.23
N LYS A 324 14.17 -19.28 -20.35
CA LYS A 324 12.89 -19.48 -19.66
C LYS A 324 11.88 -18.50 -20.25
N LYS A 325 11.15 -19.02 -21.23
CA LYS A 325 9.84 -18.51 -21.65
C LYS A 325 8.96 -18.31 -20.41
N ASN A 326 8.05 -17.33 -20.48
CA ASN A 326 6.89 -17.17 -19.61
C ASN A 326 6.24 -18.53 -19.29
N GLU A 327 6.63 -19.15 -18.19
CA GLU A 327 5.83 -20.15 -17.51
C GLU A 327 4.87 -19.34 -16.64
N THR A 328 3.59 -19.32 -17.03
CA THR A 328 2.51 -18.97 -16.11
C THR A 328 2.72 -19.77 -14.83
N GLU A 329 2.92 -19.09 -13.69
CA GLU A 329 3.05 -19.75 -12.41
C GLU A 329 1.91 -20.76 -12.22
N PRO A 330 2.20 -21.98 -11.72
CA PRO A 330 1.16 -22.96 -11.50
C PRO A 330 0.10 -22.37 -10.55
N PRO A 331 -1.19 -22.63 -10.81
CA PRO A 331 -2.26 -22.11 -9.97
C PRO A 331 -2.05 -22.54 -8.52
N LEU A 332 -2.23 -21.60 -7.58
CA LEU A 332 -2.12 -21.89 -6.15
C LEU A 332 -3.05 -23.04 -5.75
N PRO A 333 -2.62 -23.95 -4.86
CA PRO A 333 -3.48 -24.99 -4.35
C PRO A 333 -4.64 -24.37 -3.55
N SER A 334 -5.79 -25.05 -3.47
CA SER A 334 -6.84 -24.70 -2.49
C SER A 334 -6.54 -25.40 -1.16
N LEU A 335 -6.77 -24.70 -0.05
CA LEU A 335 -6.69 -25.26 1.30
C LEU A 335 -7.81 -26.29 1.55
N LYS A 336 -8.83 -26.31 0.67
CA LYS A 336 -10.06 -27.11 0.74
C LYS A 336 -10.85 -26.79 2.00
N SER A 337 -11.72 -27.71 2.44
CA SER A 337 -12.52 -27.58 3.67
C SER A 337 -11.72 -27.68 4.98
N THR A 338 -10.41 -27.42 4.95
CA THR A 338 -9.53 -27.45 6.13
C THR A 338 -9.34 -26.04 6.66
N THR A 339 -9.55 -25.84 7.96
CA THR A 339 -9.34 -24.52 8.59
C THR A 339 -7.85 -24.21 8.74
N SER A 340 -7.49 -22.92 8.84
CA SER A 340 -6.10 -22.54 9.12
C SER A 340 -5.59 -23.14 10.44
N LEU A 341 -6.47 -23.31 11.44
CA LEU A 341 -6.16 -23.97 12.72
C LEU A 341 -5.73 -25.43 12.53
N SER A 342 -6.49 -26.19 11.74
CA SER A 342 -6.19 -27.60 11.46
C SER A 342 -4.90 -27.73 10.65
N PHE A 343 -4.74 -26.89 9.62
CA PHE A 343 -3.54 -26.87 8.79
C PHE A 343 -2.28 -26.57 9.60
N PHE A 344 -2.32 -25.51 10.42
CA PHE A 344 -1.20 -25.15 11.28
C PHE A 344 -0.91 -26.22 12.33
N TRP A 345 -1.94 -26.84 12.92
CA TRP A 345 -1.74 -27.93 13.88
C TRP A 345 -1.00 -29.13 13.27
N GLU A 346 -1.33 -29.53 12.05
CA GLU A 346 -0.63 -30.62 11.35
C GLU A 346 0.85 -30.26 11.11
N ARG A 347 1.13 -29.04 10.63
CA ARG A 347 2.49 -28.53 10.46
C ARG A 347 3.26 -28.45 11.79
N PHE A 348 2.59 -27.98 12.84
CA PHE A 348 3.15 -27.89 14.19
C PHE A 348 3.53 -29.26 14.74
N GLN A 349 2.69 -30.29 14.59
CA GLN A 349 3.05 -31.65 15.03
C GLN A 349 4.25 -32.22 14.27
N GLN A 350 4.38 -31.90 12.97
CA GLN A 350 5.51 -32.34 12.17
C GLN A 350 6.81 -31.62 12.54
N ALA A 351 6.75 -30.31 12.81
CA ALA A 351 7.89 -29.51 13.23
C ALA A 351 8.32 -29.78 14.68
N PHE A 352 7.37 -30.11 15.56
CA PHE A 352 7.58 -30.27 17.00
C PHE A 352 7.03 -31.60 17.52
N PRO A 353 7.53 -32.75 17.04
CA PRO A 353 7.02 -34.04 17.44
C PRO A 353 7.22 -34.30 18.94
N GLY A 354 6.16 -34.71 19.63
CA GLY A 354 6.20 -35.04 21.05
C GLY A 354 6.14 -33.85 22.01
N VAL A 355 6.11 -32.61 21.51
CA VAL A 355 5.98 -31.42 22.35
C VAL A 355 4.57 -31.33 22.93
N ARG A 356 4.48 -31.25 24.27
CA ARG A 356 3.22 -31.18 25.05
C ARG A 356 3.15 -30.01 26.02
N GLU A 357 4.29 -29.38 26.27
CA GLU A 357 4.46 -28.19 27.11
C GLU A 357 5.40 -27.23 26.38
N ILE A 358 5.48 -25.97 26.84
CA ILE A 358 6.33 -24.96 26.22
C ILE A 358 7.77 -25.47 26.20
N THR A 359 8.32 -25.65 25.00
CA THR A 359 9.65 -26.24 24.80
C THR A 359 10.52 -25.28 24.01
N TRP A 360 11.68 -24.94 24.58
CA TRP A 360 12.68 -24.07 23.98
C TRP A 360 13.70 -24.88 23.18
N PHE A 361 13.96 -24.43 21.95
CA PHE A 361 14.98 -24.96 21.06
C PHE A 361 16.08 -23.91 20.93
N GLU A 362 17.10 -24.07 21.77
CA GLU A 362 18.21 -23.11 21.92
C GLU A 362 19.31 -23.31 20.87
N ASP A 363 19.36 -24.49 20.23
CA ASP A 363 20.26 -24.74 19.12
C ASP A 363 19.70 -24.11 17.85
N THR A 364 20.44 -23.16 17.27
CA THR A 364 19.97 -22.36 16.13
C THR A 364 19.70 -23.19 14.89
N ALA A 365 20.51 -24.23 14.63
CA ALA A 365 20.32 -25.11 13.47
C ALA A 365 19.05 -25.96 13.63
N ASP A 366 18.81 -26.55 14.82
CA ASP A 366 17.56 -27.25 15.13
C ASP A 366 16.35 -26.29 15.07
N ALA A 367 16.49 -25.06 15.54
CA ALA A 367 15.44 -24.05 15.45
C ALA A 367 15.05 -23.76 13.99
N ILE A 368 16.03 -23.57 13.11
CA ILE A 368 15.80 -23.31 11.67
C ILE A 368 15.21 -24.53 10.98
N ASP A 369 15.71 -25.76 11.22
CA ASP A 369 15.13 -26.99 10.64
C ASP A 369 13.65 -27.13 11.02
N ARG A 370 13.28 -26.81 12.26
CA ARG A 370 11.88 -26.84 12.71
C ARG A 370 11.03 -25.76 12.06
N LEU A 371 11.54 -24.53 11.94
CA LEU A 371 10.85 -23.47 11.21
C LEU A 371 10.65 -23.85 9.74
N ALA A 372 11.66 -24.44 9.09
CA ALA A 372 11.57 -24.92 7.71
C ALA A 372 10.49 -26.01 7.55
N ARG A 373 10.35 -26.92 8.52
CA ARG A 373 9.25 -27.93 8.53
C ARG A 373 7.88 -27.29 8.75
N LEU A 374 7.79 -26.32 9.66
CA LEU A 374 6.55 -25.60 9.96
C LEU A 374 6.06 -24.81 8.74
N LEU A 375 7.00 -24.13 8.07
CA LEU A 375 6.76 -23.18 6.99
C LEU A 375 7.08 -23.73 5.59
N GLN A 376 7.15 -25.05 5.45
CA GLN A 376 7.35 -25.68 4.14
C GLN A 376 6.18 -25.33 3.19
N PRO A 377 6.44 -25.02 1.91
CA PRO A 377 5.39 -24.78 0.93
C PRO A 377 4.39 -25.95 0.80
N PRO A 378 3.14 -25.70 0.36
CA PRO A 378 2.56 -24.38 0.09
C PRO A 378 2.26 -23.58 1.37
N LEU A 379 2.51 -22.28 1.31
CA LEU A 379 2.18 -21.28 2.34
C LEU A 379 1.03 -20.37 1.91
N MET A 380 0.85 -20.21 0.59
CA MET A 380 -0.25 -19.48 -0.02
C MET A 380 -1.19 -20.46 -0.72
N PHE A 381 -2.48 -20.21 -0.57
CA PHE A 381 -3.56 -20.97 -1.21
C PHE A 381 -4.48 -20.02 -1.96
N SER A 382 -5.19 -20.53 -2.96
CA SER A 382 -6.12 -19.74 -3.77
C SER A 382 -7.26 -19.10 -2.95
N ASP A 383 -7.55 -19.69 -1.79
CA ASP A 383 -8.66 -19.36 -0.90
C ASP A 383 -8.22 -18.95 0.52
N ALA A 384 -6.92 -18.98 0.85
CA ALA A 384 -6.43 -18.68 2.20
C ALA A 384 -4.92 -18.40 2.28
N ALA A 385 -4.52 -17.67 3.32
CA ALA A 385 -3.14 -17.59 3.81
C ALA A 385 -3.12 -18.08 5.27
N PRO A 386 -2.88 -19.38 5.51
CA PRO A 386 -3.21 -20.00 6.80
C PRO A 386 -2.23 -19.73 7.94
N ILE A 387 -0.98 -19.37 7.65
CA ILE A 387 0.06 -19.16 8.68
C ILE A 387 0.51 -17.71 8.66
N TRP A 388 0.43 -17.08 9.83
CA TRP A 388 0.70 -15.65 10.01
C TRP A 388 1.75 -15.48 11.12
N TRP A 389 2.32 -14.29 11.19
CA TRP A 389 3.15 -13.84 12.29
C TRP A 389 2.63 -12.54 12.90
N TRP A 390 2.92 -12.34 14.19
CA TRP A 390 2.50 -11.18 14.95
C TRP A 390 3.64 -10.60 15.79
N ARG A 391 3.77 -9.28 15.71
CA ARG A 391 4.52 -8.44 16.64
C ARG A 391 3.84 -7.10 16.79
N ASP A 392 3.91 -6.28 15.75
CA ASP A 392 3.35 -4.93 15.63
C ASP A 392 2.46 -4.78 14.38
N GLY A 393 2.18 -5.91 13.72
CA GLY A 393 1.20 -6.09 12.66
C GLY A 393 0.72 -7.53 12.61
N ASN A 394 -0.33 -7.77 11.82
CA ASN A 394 -0.93 -9.08 11.62
C ASN A 394 -0.67 -9.45 10.16
N LEU A 395 0.36 -10.24 9.92
CA LEU A 395 0.95 -10.41 8.60
C LEU A 395 0.92 -11.89 8.19
N ASP A 396 0.61 -12.18 6.93
CA ASP A 396 0.69 -13.52 6.37
C ASP A 396 2.14 -13.90 6.04
N ILE A 397 2.48 -15.18 6.21
CA ILE A 397 3.78 -15.72 5.78
C ILE A 397 3.59 -16.37 4.41
N GLN A 398 4.12 -15.74 3.37
CA GLN A 398 3.99 -16.15 1.97
C GLN A 398 5.19 -16.96 1.49
N SER A 399 6.38 -16.66 2.02
CA SER A 399 7.63 -17.36 1.71
C SER A 399 8.52 -17.53 2.93
N PHE A 400 9.33 -18.59 2.91
CA PHE A 400 10.36 -18.90 3.89
C PHE A 400 11.57 -19.50 3.18
N GLU A 401 12.76 -18.93 3.40
CA GLU A 401 14.01 -19.41 2.82
C GLU A 401 15.17 -19.19 3.80
N GLU A 402 16.10 -20.13 3.91
CA GLU A 402 17.38 -19.88 4.59
C GLU A 402 18.36 -19.24 3.59
N ILE A 403 18.83 -18.02 3.89
CA ILE A 403 19.63 -17.21 2.95
C ILE A 403 21.10 -17.11 3.35
N GLU A 404 21.41 -17.25 4.64
CA GLU A 404 22.77 -17.30 5.20
C GLU A 404 22.74 -18.19 6.45
N GLU A 405 23.92 -18.56 6.97
CA GLU A 405 24.00 -19.29 8.25
C GLU A 405 23.25 -18.53 9.36
N SER A 406 22.28 -19.20 9.98
CA SER A 406 21.42 -18.62 11.01
C SER A 406 20.49 -17.47 10.56
N VAL A 407 20.40 -17.16 9.26
CA VAL A 407 19.54 -16.10 8.73
C VAL A 407 18.51 -16.66 7.77
N VAL A 408 17.25 -16.46 8.11
CA VAL A 408 16.11 -16.82 7.27
C VAL A 408 15.46 -15.57 6.71
N LEU A 409 14.92 -15.68 5.51
CA LEU A 409 14.04 -14.71 4.87
C LEU A 409 12.59 -15.16 5.07
N ILE A 410 11.80 -14.35 5.77
CA ILE A 410 10.36 -14.51 5.86
C ILE A 410 9.74 -13.37 5.06
N ASN A 411 9.11 -13.67 3.93
CA ASN A 411 8.69 -12.65 2.96
C ASN A 411 9.87 -11.75 2.51
N HIS A 412 10.01 -10.57 3.12
CA HIS A 412 11.12 -9.62 2.91
C HIS A 412 11.99 -9.41 4.15
N ASP A 413 11.65 -10.03 5.28
CA ASP A 413 12.32 -9.84 6.57
C ASP A 413 13.50 -10.80 6.76
N GLU A 414 14.68 -10.23 6.99
CA GLU A 414 15.91 -10.96 7.31
C GLU A 414 15.99 -11.22 8.81
N ILE A 415 15.64 -12.43 9.21
CA ILE A 415 15.57 -12.86 10.59
C ILE A 415 16.82 -13.67 10.91
N LYS A 416 17.75 -13.09 11.67
CA LYS A 416 18.88 -13.82 12.26
C LYS A 416 18.40 -14.62 13.47
N VAL A 417 17.87 -15.82 13.22
CA VAL A 417 17.26 -16.66 14.24
C VAL A 417 18.31 -16.99 15.31
N ARG A 418 17.94 -16.74 16.57
CA ARG A 418 18.73 -17.14 17.72
C ARG A 418 18.21 -18.47 18.27
N ARG A 419 16.91 -18.51 18.54
CA ARG A 419 16.19 -19.65 19.14
C ARG A 419 14.69 -19.51 18.93
N ILE A 420 13.97 -20.60 19.19
CA ILE A 420 12.50 -20.62 19.14
C ILE A 420 11.92 -21.32 20.37
N ALA A 421 10.65 -21.03 20.67
CA ALA A 421 9.86 -21.80 21.61
C ALA A 421 8.57 -22.30 20.96
N ALA A 422 8.33 -23.60 21.02
CA ALA A 422 7.04 -24.18 20.62
C ALA A 422 6.10 -24.15 21.83
N ALA A 423 4.99 -23.43 21.71
CA ALA A 423 4.01 -23.27 22.78
C ALA A 423 2.70 -23.97 22.40
N PRO A 424 2.52 -25.26 22.78
CA PRO A 424 1.23 -25.92 22.63
C PRO A 424 0.23 -25.32 23.62
N GLY A 425 -0.92 -24.90 23.13
CA GLY A 425 -1.99 -24.40 23.99
C GLY A 425 -2.81 -25.53 24.62
N ASN A 426 -3.78 -25.17 25.47
CA ASN A 426 -4.73 -26.13 26.07
C ASN A 426 -5.58 -26.89 25.03
N ASN A 427 -5.60 -26.41 23.79
CA ASN A 427 -6.07 -27.11 22.61
C ASN A 427 -5.31 -26.57 21.37
N TYR A 428 -5.34 -27.31 20.27
CA TYR A 428 -4.54 -27.02 19.08
C TYR A 428 -4.80 -25.63 18.46
N LYS A 429 -5.96 -25.03 18.72
CA LYS A 429 -6.35 -23.71 18.20
C LYS A 429 -5.53 -22.57 18.80
N ARG A 430 -4.80 -22.86 19.88
CA ARG A 430 -4.02 -21.89 20.65
C ARG A 430 -2.52 -22.17 20.57
N ASN A 431 -2.10 -23.04 19.66
CA ASN A 431 -0.69 -23.29 19.43
C ASN A 431 -0.06 -22.05 18.77
N PHE A 432 1.13 -21.68 19.24
CA PHE A 432 1.96 -20.69 18.59
C PHE A 432 3.44 -21.07 18.72
N VAL A 433 4.28 -20.45 17.90
CA VAL A 433 5.74 -20.56 17.98
C VAL A 433 6.30 -19.18 18.21
N TYR A 434 7.04 -19.00 19.29
CA TYR A 434 7.81 -17.78 19.52
C TYR A 434 9.16 -17.89 18.82
N VAL A 435 9.59 -16.82 18.15
CA VAL A 435 10.88 -16.72 17.46
C VAL A 435 11.64 -15.54 18.03
N GLU A 436 12.88 -15.79 18.48
CA GLU A 436 13.81 -14.75 18.95
C GLU A 436 14.95 -14.63 17.96
N ALA A 437 15.33 -13.39 17.64
CA ALA A 437 16.34 -13.06 16.65
C ALA A 437 17.38 -12.10 17.21
N ASP A 438 18.64 -12.33 16.86
CA ASP A 438 19.74 -11.44 17.19
C ASP A 438 19.75 -10.22 16.25
N ALA A 439 20.36 -9.13 16.72
CA ALA A 439 20.62 -7.95 15.89
C ALA A 439 21.54 -8.29 14.71
N ARG A 440 21.33 -7.62 13.58
CA ARG A 440 22.26 -7.58 12.45
C ARG A 440 22.98 -6.24 12.37
N GLU A 441 24.17 -6.28 11.79
CA GLU A 441 24.93 -5.08 11.45
C GLU A 441 24.21 -4.26 10.37
N PRO A 442 24.24 -2.91 10.45
CA PRO A 442 23.61 -2.06 9.46
C PRO A 442 24.26 -2.22 8.08
N THR A 443 23.46 -2.05 7.04
CA THR A 443 23.89 -2.00 5.63
C THR A 443 24.79 -0.81 5.32
N ASN A 444 24.82 0.19 6.20
CA ASN A 444 25.51 1.48 6.01
C ASN A 444 24.95 2.33 4.86
N LEU A 445 23.75 2.01 4.35
CA LEU A 445 23.04 2.83 3.36
C LEU A 445 22.49 4.12 3.97
N TYR A 446 22.28 4.13 5.29
CA TYR A 446 21.69 5.24 6.03
C TYR A 446 22.70 5.83 6.99
N LYS A 447 22.71 7.16 7.10
CA LYS A 447 23.40 7.87 8.18
C LYS A 447 22.58 7.73 9.47
N ALA A 448 22.66 6.57 10.11
CA ALA A 448 22.06 6.34 11.41
C ALA A 448 22.99 6.92 12.50
N ASP A 449 22.51 7.91 13.24
CA ASP A 449 23.16 8.36 14.47
C ASP A 449 22.53 7.69 15.70
N GLU A 450 23.15 7.85 16.87
CA GLU A 450 22.63 7.24 18.11
C GLU A 450 21.22 7.72 18.48
N ASN A 451 20.83 8.93 18.09
CA ASN A 451 19.51 9.47 18.42
C ASN A 451 18.44 8.81 17.55
N TRP A 452 18.74 8.55 16.28
CA TRP A 452 17.85 7.81 15.38
C TRP A 452 17.54 6.41 15.93
N LEU A 453 18.56 5.72 16.43
CA LEU A 453 18.39 4.38 17.01
C LEU A 453 17.55 4.43 18.30
N LYS A 454 17.86 5.38 19.20
CA LYS A 454 17.13 5.57 20.46
C LYS A 454 15.64 5.87 20.24
N GLU A 455 15.31 6.73 19.27
CA GLU A 455 13.92 7.07 18.97
C GLU A 455 13.14 5.89 18.36
N ARG A 456 13.77 5.05 17.52
CA ARG A 456 13.12 3.83 17.01
C ARG A 456 12.86 2.81 18.10
N ILE A 457 13.85 2.53 18.96
CA ILE A 457 13.68 1.64 20.11
C ILE A 457 12.58 2.16 21.04
N LYS A 458 12.55 3.47 21.31
CA LYS A 458 11.51 4.08 22.14
C LYS A 458 10.10 3.94 21.54
N ARG A 459 9.98 4.05 20.22
CA ARG A 459 8.69 3.97 19.52
C ARG A 459 8.19 2.54 19.36
N SER A 460 9.06 1.61 18.99
CA SER A 460 8.69 0.27 18.50
C SER A 460 9.24 -0.87 19.35
N GLY A 461 10.16 -0.59 20.29
CA GLY A 461 10.90 -1.59 21.07
C GLY A 461 12.12 -2.18 20.36
N TYR A 462 12.30 -1.85 19.09
CA TYR A 462 13.40 -2.31 18.23
C TYR A 462 13.67 -1.30 17.12
N ALA A 463 14.76 -1.49 16.38
CA ALA A 463 15.05 -0.75 15.17
C ALA A 463 15.30 -1.69 13.99
N ALA A 464 14.80 -1.29 12.83
CA ALA A 464 15.04 -1.96 11.56
C ALA A 464 15.29 -0.92 10.47
N GLU A 465 15.92 -1.36 9.39
CA GLU A 465 16.10 -0.63 8.14
C GLU A 465 15.55 -1.45 6.98
N GLU A 466 15.06 -0.76 5.96
CA GLU A 466 14.58 -1.40 4.73
C GLU A 466 15.54 -1.05 3.60
N TYR A 467 15.73 -1.93 2.62
CA TYR A 467 16.62 -1.67 1.51
C TYR A 467 16.29 -2.56 0.31
N GLY A 468 16.74 -2.16 -0.88
CA GLY A 468 16.67 -2.98 -2.08
C GLY A 468 17.93 -3.82 -2.26
N LEU A 469 17.77 -5.05 -2.74
CA LEU A 469 18.88 -5.93 -3.11
C LEU A 469 18.78 -6.29 -4.59
N TYR A 470 19.69 -5.78 -5.41
CA TYR A 470 19.70 -5.98 -6.87
C TYR A 470 20.58 -7.19 -7.21
N ALA A 471 20.04 -8.07 -8.06
CA ALA A 471 20.65 -9.33 -8.48
C ALA A 471 21.18 -10.18 -7.29
N GLY A 472 20.53 -10.07 -6.13
CA GLY A 472 20.92 -10.78 -4.91
C GLY A 472 22.21 -10.31 -4.24
N ALA A 473 22.86 -9.24 -4.72
CA ALA A 473 24.20 -8.87 -4.26
C ALA A 473 24.38 -7.37 -3.94
N HIS A 474 23.79 -6.48 -4.74
CA HIS A 474 24.02 -5.05 -4.58
C HIS A 474 22.91 -4.42 -3.73
N ALA A 475 23.26 -4.00 -2.51
CA ALA A 475 22.33 -3.30 -1.62
C ALA A 475 22.23 -1.81 -2.00
N PHE A 476 21.01 -1.29 -2.04
CA PHE A 476 20.71 0.10 -2.35
C PHE A 476 19.53 0.59 -1.52
N SER A 477 19.35 1.91 -1.38
CA SER A 477 18.41 2.45 -0.40
C SER A 477 16.96 2.08 -0.71
N ARG A 478 16.10 2.10 0.32
CA ARG A 478 14.65 1.87 0.20
C ARG A 478 14.01 2.83 -0.80
N SER A 479 14.46 4.08 -0.78
CA SER A 479 14.01 5.13 -1.70
C SER A 479 14.32 4.76 -3.15
N GLU A 480 15.55 4.31 -3.43
CA GLU A 480 15.95 3.86 -4.77
C GLU A 480 15.20 2.58 -5.20
N PHE A 481 14.86 1.69 -4.26
CA PHE A 481 13.97 0.55 -4.53
C PHE A 481 12.56 1.00 -4.95
N ASP A 482 11.97 1.94 -4.23
CA ASP A 482 10.68 2.53 -4.60
C ASP A 482 10.72 3.29 -5.93
N ASP A 483 11.88 3.82 -6.28
CA ASP A 483 12.09 4.59 -7.50
C ASP A 483 12.47 3.68 -8.71
N GLY A 484 12.67 2.38 -8.49
CA GLY A 484 12.90 1.38 -9.55
C GLY A 484 14.30 1.45 -10.20
N GLY A 485 15.26 2.13 -9.60
CA GLY A 485 16.61 2.24 -10.15
C GLY A 485 17.64 2.77 -9.16
N THR A 486 18.91 2.45 -9.40
CA THR A 486 20.06 2.91 -8.60
C THR A 486 21.27 3.17 -9.50
N TYR A 487 22.39 3.63 -8.93
CA TYR A 487 23.66 3.78 -9.63
C TYR A 487 24.68 2.75 -9.13
N ILE A 488 25.04 1.80 -9.97
CA ILE A 488 26.08 0.81 -9.70
C ILE A 488 27.32 1.20 -10.50
N ASP A 489 28.46 1.40 -9.82
CA ASP A 489 29.73 1.84 -10.42
C ASP A 489 29.58 3.11 -11.29
N GLY A 490 28.75 4.06 -10.82
CA GLY A 490 28.49 5.32 -11.50
C GLY A 490 27.58 5.21 -12.74
N LYS A 491 27.05 4.03 -13.04
CA LYS A 491 26.09 3.82 -14.13
C LYS A 491 24.70 3.58 -13.58
N TYR A 492 23.70 4.21 -14.20
CA TYR A 492 22.31 3.96 -13.88
C TYR A 492 21.94 2.51 -14.22
N VAL A 493 21.24 1.84 -13.30
CA VAL A 493 20.73 0.49 -13.42
C VAL A 493 19.24 0.50 -13.07
N ASP A 494 18.40 0.03 -13.99
CA ASP A 494 16.99 -0.28 -13.75
C ASP A 494 16.90 -1.55 -12.89
N THR A 495 16.32 -1.42 -11.69
CA THR A 495 16.25 -2.51 -10.72
C THR A 495 14.88 -3.19 -10.67
N THR A 496 13.90 -2.72 -11.45
CA THR A 496 12.48 -3.13 -11.33
C THR A 496 12.20 -4.62 -11.50
N ARG A 497 13.01 -5.33 -12.29
CA ARG A 497 12.81 -6.76 -12.60
C ARG A 497 13.72 -7.71 -11.85
N ASN A 498 14.73 -7.19 -11.15
CA ASN A 498 15.79 -8.01 -10.57
C ASN A 498 16.24 -7.45 -9.22
N SER A 499 15.30 -6.89 -8.46
CA SER A 499 15.55 -6.52 -7.07
C SER A 499 14.48 -7.04 -6.15
N THR A 500 14.88 -7.30 -4.91
CA THR A 500 14.01 -7.72 -3.82
C THR A 500 14.08 -6.71 -2.70
N LEU A 501 12.92 -6.41 -2.09
CA LEU A 501 12.88 -5.65 -0.85
C LEU A 501 13.43 -6.50 0.29
N ARG A 502 14.18 -5.88 1.19
CA ARG A 502 14.72 -6.50 2.40
C ARG A 502 14.46 -5.61 3.60
N VAL A 503 14.13 -6.22 4.73
CA VAL A 503 14.02 -5.58 6.04
C VAL A 503 15.03 -6.24 6.96
N ARG A 504 15.88 -5.42 7.59
CA ARG A 504 16.95 -5.88 8.47
C ARG A 504 16.82 -5.26 9.85
N TYR A 505 16.79 -6.10 10.88
CA TYR A 505 16.70 -5.67 12.27
C TYR A 505 18.08 -5.35 12.85
N LEU A 506 18.23 -4.11 13.34
CA LEU A 506 19.48 -3.55 13.87
C LEU A 506 19.59 -3.71 15.40
N THR A 507 18.55 -4.23 16.03
CA THR A 507 18.48 -4.58 17.45
C THR A 507 17.91 -5.99 17.56
N PRO A 508 18.01 -6.65 18.73
CA PRO A 508 17.27 -7.87 18.97
C PRO A 508 15.80 -7.70 18.61
N TYR A 509 15.22 -8.76 18.05
CA TYR A 509 13.83 -8.78 17.59
C TYR A 509 13.20 -10.11 18.00
N ASN A 510 11.88 -10.14 18.10
CA ASN A 510 11.16 -11.39 18.31
C ASN A 510 9.74 -11.26 17.75
N PHE A 511 9.04 -12.37 17.56
CA PHE A 511 7.65 -12.37 17.12
C PHE A 511 7.04 -13.75 17.43
N ILE A 512 5.75 -13.89 17.18
CA ILE A 512 5.08 -15.20 17.24
C ILE A 512 4.53 -15.59 15.88
N ILE A 513 4.51 -16.90 15.60
CA ILE A 513 3.89 -17.52 14.44
C ILE A 513 2.71 -18.35 14.92
N ALA A 514 1.55 -18.18 14.28
CA ALA A 514 0.32 -18.88 14.63
C ALA A 514 -0.60 -19.01 13.40
N PRO A 515 -1.69 -19.80 13.46
CA PRO A 515 -2.66 -19.84 12.37
C PRO A 515 -3.43 -18.53 12.27
N GLN A 516 -3.87 -18.15 11.07
CA GLN A 516 -4.69 -16.94 10.85
C GLN A 516 -5.93 -16.89 11.75
N ASP A 517 -6.61 -18.01 11.95
CA ASP A 517 -7.82 -18.11 12.80
C ASP A 517 -7.50 -18.25 14.31
N SER A 518 -6.24 -18.14 14.70
CA SER A 518 -5.82 -18.15 16.09
C SER A 518 -6.59 -17.08 16.88
N PRO A 519 -6.95 -17.33 18.16
CA PRO A 519 -7.50 -16.29 19.02
C PRO A 519 -6.54 -15.11 19.24
N ILE A 520 -5.25 -15.27 18.89
CA ILE A 520 -4.26 -14.19 18.86
C ILE A 520 -4.59 -13.14 17.79
N ASN A 521 -5.27 -13.54 16.70
CA ASN A 521 -5.78 -12.61 15.70
C ASN A 521 -6.97 -11.84 16.29
N ASN A 522 -6.67 -10.86 17.13
CA ASN A 522 -7.63 -10.13 17.92
C ASN A 522 -7.12 -8.72 18.19
N VAL A 523 -7.77 -7.73 17.58
CA VAL A 523 -7.41 -6.31 17.67
C VAL A 523 -7.36 -5.82 19.13
N ASP A 524 -8.21 -6.34 20.01
CA ASP A 524 -8.20 -5.98 21.42
C ASP A 524 -6.96 -6.53 22.16
N PHE A 525 -6.32 -7.56 21.61
CA PHE A 525 -5.13 -8.20 22.15
C PHE A 525 -3.82 -7.65 21.56
N ASP A 526 -3.84 -7.02 20.38
CA ASP A 526 -2.63 -6.55 19.68
C ASP A 526 -1.74 -5.68 20.57
N SER A 527 -2.32 -4.71 21.29
CA SER A 527 -1.57 -3.85 22.22
C SER A 527 -0.99 -4.63 23.42
N ALA A 528 -1.67 -5.68 23.88
CA ALA A 528 -1.14 -6.54 24.93
C ALA A 528 0.01 -7.41 24.42
N LEU A 529 -0.13 -7.99 23.23
CA LEU A 529 0.90 -8.78 22.58
C LEU A 529 2.19 -7.97 22.37
N VAL A 530 2.10 -6.73 21.86
CA VAL A 530 3.26 -5.83 21.72
C VAL A 530 4.00 -5.65 23.06
N ARG A 531 3.27 -5.53 24.17
CA ARG A 531 3.88 -5.44 25.50
C ARG A 531 4.61 -6.72 25.89
N TYR A 532 4.03 -7.90 25.65
CA TYR A 532 4.72 -9.18 25.88
C TYR A 532 5.98 -9.31 25.01
N MET A 533 5.89 -8.96 23.73
CA MET A 533 7.02 -9.02 22.80
C MET A 533 8.16 -8.07 23.18
N ASN A 534 7.84 -6.88 23.68
CA ASN A 534 8.84 -5.94 24.23
C ASN A 534 9.45 -6.46 25.54
N ARG A 535 8.63 -6.96 26.46
CA ARG A 535 9.10 -7.56 27.72
C ARG A 535 10.03 -8.74 27.47
N ALA A 536 9.70 -9.62 26.52
CA ALA A 536 10.53 -10.78 26.18
C ALA A 536 11.93 -10.40 25.64
N LEU A 537 12.14 -9.17 25.15
CA LEU A 537 13.47 -8.68 24.77
C LEU A 537 14.27 -8.10 25.94
N THR A 538 13.61 -7.72 27.04
CA THR A 538 14.23 -7.00 28.17
C THR A 538 14.25 -7.80 29.48
N GLU A 539 13.35 -8.76 29.63
CA GLU A 539 13.17 -9.65 30.78
C GLU A 539 13.59 -11.08 30.41
N ASP A 540 13.36 -12.06 31.31
CA ASP A 540 13.53 -13.47 30.97
C ASP A 540 12.40 -13.93 30.02
N PRO A 541 12.69 -14.23 28.74
CA PRO A 541 11.65 -14.59 27.80
C PRO A 541 10.95 -15.90 28.16
N LYS A 542 11.56 -16.81 28.94
CA LYS A 542 10.88 -18.06 29.32
C LYS A 542 9.63 -17.77 30.17
N LEU A 543 9.78 -16.91 31.17
CA LEU A 543 8.68 -16.46 32.03
C LEU A 543 7.64 -15.66 31.24
N VAL A 544 8.09 -14.73 30.38
CA VAL A 544 7.17 -13.90 29.59
C VAL A 544 6.34 -14.73 28.61
N ILE A 545 6.92 -15.77 28.01
CA ILE A 545 6.20 -16.67 27.09
C ILE A 545 5.27 -17.64 27.83
N GLU A 546 5.61 -18.05 29.05
CA GLU A 546 4.67 -18.77 29.94
C GLU A 546 3.43 -17.91 30.25
N GLU A 547 3.63 -16.66 30.68
CA GLU A 547 2.53 -15.71 30.93
C GLU A 547 1.70 -15.44 29.66
N LEU A 548 2.36 -15.24 28.51
CA LEU A 548 1.68 -15.06 27.24
C LEU A 548 0.82 -16.28 26.87
N SER A 549 1.32 -17.49 27.12
CA SER A 549 0.57 -18.72 26.85
C SER A 549 -0.70 -18.82 27.71
N GLU A 550 -0.65 -18.36 28.97
CA GLU A 550 -1.83 -18.28 29.83
C GLU A 550 -2.86 -17.27 29.33
N GLU A 551 -2.41 -16.07 28.92
CA GLU A 551 -3.29 -15.06 28.32
C GLU A 551 -3.93 -15.56 27.01
N VAL A 552 -3.13 -16.15 26.12
CA VAL A 552 -3.62 -16.76 24.88
C VAL A 552 -4.62 -17.87 25.18
N ALA A 553 -4.46 -18.62 26.29
CA ALA A 553 -5.42 -19.61 26.74
C ALA A 553 -6.77 -19.01 27.17
N ALA A 554 -6.77 -17.79 27.70
CA ALA A 554 -7.94 -17.07 28.16
C ALA A 554 -8.71 -16.35 27.03
N LEU A 555 -8.06 -16.07 25.88
CA LEU A 555 -8.70 -15.39 24.76
C LEU A 555 -9.94 -16.15 24.23
N PRO A 556 -11.00 -15.46 23.80
CA PRO A 556 -12.16 -16.11 23.20
C PRO A 556 -11.78 -16.77 21.87
N LEU A 557 -12.26 -18.01 21.64
CA LEU A 557 -12.15 -18.61 20.31
C LEU A 557 -13.08 -17.86 19.36
N ARG A 558 -12.59 -17.50 18.16
CA ARG A 558 -13.45 -17.06 17.07
C ARG A 558 -14.51 -18.14 16.83
N ARG A 559 -15.78 -17.78 16.97
CA ARG A 559 -16.88 -18.67 16.58
C ARG A 559 -16.85 -18.74 15.07
N PHE A 560 -16.40 -19.88 14.54
CA PHE A 560 -16.61 -20.23 13.13
C PHE A 560 -18.10 -20.09 12.87
N ALA A 561 -18.44 -19.32 11.85
CA ALA A 561 -19.80 -19.01 11.48
C ALA A 561 -20.05 -19.37 10.03
#